data_AF-A0A256J2I2-F1
#
_entry.id   AF-A0A256J2I2-F1
#
_cell.length_a   1.000
_cell.length_b   1.000
_cell.length_c   1.000
_cell.angle_alpha   90.00
_cell.angle_beta   90.00
_cell.angle_gamma   90.00
#
_symmetry.space_group_name_H-M   'P 1'
#
loop_
_entity.id
_entity.type
_entity.pdbx_description
1 polymer ?
#
loop_
_entity_poly.entity_id
_entity_poly.type
_entity_poly.pdbx_seq_one_letter_code
_entity_poly.pdbx_strand_id
1 'polypeptide(L)'
;MGGDLFAIRKTISDEAPITKDEVVELYFPGDASDPQTSDQRKPIQDAIEFLAECNQIQHSDKGYELTETAVEFGDAHLSLLHGIRTADGEESAYNDVLECLAEQSAVLADRSGELIDEMSDRVPSANWNEQKLRYWARVMEEIGVTKEVYDDEMTTMFGPNRSLALRVLVDVTENKTAPLATVLTNIDEDYLPVIGDGMEIAPYFERTLLSLQESNDVQLRTVSDIGQSVDIDGTGYSAIEVMSNE
;
A
#
# COMPACT_ATOMS: atom_id res chain seq x y z
N MET A 1 -4.84 -7.36 14.17
CA MET A 1 -3.56 -8.07 13.95
C MET A 1 -2.60 -7.28 13.04
N GLY A 2 -2.91 -6.03 12.67
CA GLY A 2 -2.00 -5.13 11.97
C GLY A 2 -1.34 -4.08 12.86
N GLY A 3 -0.91 -4.47 14.06
CA GLY A 3 -0.11 -3.60 14.93
C GLY A 3 1.39 -3.89 14.82
N ASP A 4 1.76 -5.01 14.23
CA ASP A 4 3.10 -5.58 14.35
C ASP A 4 4.03 -4.95 13.31
N LEU A 5 3.58 -4.67 12.08
CA LEU A 5 4.44 -4.13 11.02
C LEU A 5 4.96 -2.73 11.35
N PHE A 6 4.05 -1.79 11.62
CA PHE A 6 4.41 -0.42 11.95
C PHE A 6 5.14 -0.31 13.29
N ALA A 7 4.78 -1.15 14.26
CA ALA A 7 5.48 -1.18 15.55
C ALA A 7 6.92 -1.69 15.37
N ILE A 8 7.14 -2.80 14.66
CA ILE A 8 8.47 -3.35 14.39
C ILE A 8 9.31 -2.33 13.61
N ARG A 9 8.79 -1.73 12.54
CA ARG A 9 9.50 -0.69 11.79
C ARG A 9 9.89 0.49 12.68
N LYS A 10 8.99 0.90 13.58
CA LYS A 10 9.27 1.97 14.54
C LYS A 10 10.34 1.58 15.56
N THR A 11 10.29 0.38 16.13
CA THR A 11 11.34 -0.11 17.04
C THR A 11 12.68 -0.17 16.35
N ILE A 12 12.76 -0.64 15.10
CA ILE A 12 14.01 -0.59 14.33
C ILE A 12 14.45 0.87 14.13
N SER A 13 13.53 1.79 13.82
CA SER A 13 13.87 3.22 13.71
C SER A 13 14.41 3.83 15.00
N ASP A 14 13.87 3.43 16.15
CA ASP A 14 14.17 4.03 17.46
C ASP A 14 15.37 3.37 18.15
N GLU A 15 15.60 2.08 17.92
CA GLU A 15 16.56 1.24 18.66
C GLU A 15 17.68 0.65 17.79
N ALA A 16 17.71 0.91 16.48
CA ALA A 16 18.73 0.38 15.58
C ALA A 16 20.18 0.66 16.02
N PRO A 17 21.11 -0.30 15.80
CA PRO A 17 20.88 -1.62 15.20
C PRO A 17 20.25 -2.61 16.21
N ILE A 18 19.26 -3.39 15.76
CA ILE A 18 18.56 -4.41 16.57
C ILE A 18 18.46 -5.75 15.84
N THR A 19 18.77 -6.87 16.50
CA THR A 19 18.77 -8.20 15.87
C THR A 19 17.37 -8.79 15.72
N LYS A 20 17.22 -9.79 14.82
CA LYS A 20 15.96 -10.54 14.64
C LYS A 20 15.45 -11.13 15.95
N ASP A 21 16.35 -11.72 16.73
CA ASP A 21 16.00 -12.38 17.98
C ASP A 21 15.52 -11.37 19.03
N GLU A 22 16.16 -10.19 19.12
CA GLU A 22 15.72 -9.10 20.01
C GLU A 22 14.33 -8.56 19.61
N VAL A 23 14.07 -8.34 18.32
CA VAL A 23 12.73 -7.93 17.85
C VAL A 23 11.70 -9.00 18.20
N VAL A 24 12.00 -10.27 17.94
CA VAL A 24 11.08 -11.38 18.26
C VAL A 24 10.81 -11.41 19.77
N GLU A 25 11.83 -11.33 20.63
CA GLU A 25 11.68 -11.33 22.09
C GLU A 25 10.85 -10.14 22.61
N LEU A 26 10.98 -8.95 22.01
CA LEU A 26 10.20 -7.77 22.40
C LEU A 26 8.71 -7.93 22.14
N TYR A 27 8.34 -8.52 20.99
CA TYR A 27 6.95 -8.65 20.56
C TYR A 27 6.33 -10.01 20.91
N PHE A 28 7.15 -10.98 21.34
CA PHE A 28 6.70 -12.31 21.74
C PHE A 28 6.87 -12.51 23.26
N PRO A 29 5.79 -12.46 24.06
CA PRO A 29 5.87 -12.57 25.53
C PRO A 29 6.03 -14.01 26.05
N GLY A 30 6.13 -15.02 25.19
CA GLY A 30 6.19 -16.44 25.60
C GLY A 30 7.61 -17.00 25.74
N ASP A 31 7.71 -18.25 26.22
CA ASP A 31 8.99 -18.93 26.35
C ASP A 31 9.55 -19.31 24.96
N ALA A 32 10.72 -18.75 24.63
CA ALA A 32 11.42 -18.97 23.37
C ALA A 32 11.72 -20.46 23.08
N SER A 33 11.71 -21.31 24.11
CA SER A 33 12.02 -22.75 24.03
C SER A 33 10.79 -23.67 23.87
N ASP A 34 9.56 -23.15 23.94
CA ASP A 34 8.33 -23.96 23.77
C ASP A 34 7.94 -24.10 22.29
N PRO A 35 7.99 -25.31 21.70
CA PRO A 35 7.64 -25.55 20.29
C PRO A 35 6.16 -25.26 19.97
N GLN A 36 5.25 -25.21 20.95
CA GLN A 36 3.85 -24.84 20.72
C GLN A 36 3.66 -23.32 20.48
N THR A 37 4.71 -22.53 20.66
CA THR A 37 4.66 -21.07 20.46
C THR A 37 5.14 -20.60 19.09
N SER A 38 5.59 -21.52 18.24
CA SER A 38 6.11 -21.20 16.89
C SER A 38 5.08 -20.45 16.04
N ASP A 39 3.81 -20.84 16.11
CA ASP A 39 2.74 -20.23 15.33
C ASP A 39 2.47 -18.76 15.73
N GLN A 40 2.82 -18.39 16.97
CA GLN A 40 2.66 -17.02 17.48
C GLN A 40 3.82 -16.11 17.09
N ARG A 41 5.00 -16.67 16.76
CA ARG A 41 6.15 -15.89 16.27
C ARG A 41 6.09 -15.61 14.78
N LYS A 42 5.38 -16.47 14.04
CA LYS A 42 5.27 -16.38 12.59
C LYS A 42 4.84 -14.97 12.11
N PRO A 43 3.81 -14.30 12.68
CA PRO A 43 3.45 -12.95 12.25
C PRO A 43 4.57 -11.91 12.38
N ILE A 44 5.40 -11.99 13.42
CA ILE A 44 6.54 -11.08 13.63
C ILE A 44 7.63 -11.38 12.59
N GLN A 45 7.91 -12.66 12.35
CA GLN A 45 8.89 -13.07 11.34
C GLN A 45 8.46 -12.67 9.94
N ASP A 46 7.19 -12.89 9.59
CA ASP A 46 6.60 -12.51 8.31
C ASP A 46 6.67 -10.97 8.13
N ALA A 47 6.39 -10.18 9.19
CA ALA A 47 6.51 -8.72 9.13
C ALA A 47 7.96 -8.24 8.92
N ILE A 48 8.95 -8.87 9.56
CA ILE A 48 10.38 -8.57 9.34
C ILE A 48 10.77 -8.91 7.90
N GLU A 49 10.33 -10.07 7.40
CA GLU A 49 10.58 -10.50 6.02
C GLU A 49 9.97 -9.51 5.03
N PHE A 50 8.72 -9.13 5.20
CA PHE A 50 8.05 -8.13 4.37
C PHE A 50 8.75 -6.76 4.39
N LEU A 51 9.20 -6.29 5.56
CA LEU A 51 9.98 -5.06 5.66
C LEU A 51 11.30 -5.15 4.87
N ALA A 52 11.93 -6.32 4.84
CA ALA A 52 13.15 -6.53 4.06
C ALA A 52 12.83 -6.61 2.55
N GLU A 53 11.78 -7.33 2.16
CA GLU A 53 11.31 -7.47 0.76
C GLU A 53 10.96 -6.09 0.15
N CYS A 54 10.32 -5.21 0.92
CA CYS A 54 9.97 -3.86 0.48
C CYS A 54 11.08 -2.82 0.73
N ASN A 55 12.33 -3.26 0.88
CA ASN A 55 13.52 -2.42 1.06
C ASN A 55 13.39 -1.39 2.21
N GLN A 56 12.67 -1.71 3.28
CA GLN A 56 12.51 -0.82 4.43
C GLN A 56 13.62 -0.99 5.45
N ILE A 57 14.13 -2.21 5.58
CA ILE A 57 15.19 -2.57 6.52
C ILE A 57 16.31 -3.31 5.79
N GLN A 58 17.53 -3.13 6.28
CA GLN A 58 18.71 -3.86 5.83
C GLN A 58 19.39 -4.55 7.01
N HIS A 59 19.99 -5.70 6.75
CA HIS A 59 20.72 -6.46 7.77
C HIS A 59 22.22 -6.11 7.75
N SER A 60 22.73 -5.62 8.86
CA SER A 60 24.16 -5.44 9.12
C SER A 60 24.70 -6.56 10.03
N ASP A 61 26.02 -6.62 10.21
CA ASP A 61 26.64 -7.53 11.19
C ASP A 61 26.16 -7.31 12.64
N LYS A 62 25.53 -6.16 12.94
CA LYS A 62 25.05 -5.78 14.27
C LYS A 62 23.53 -5.91 14.44
N GLY A 63 22.79 -6.25 13.38
CA GLY A 63 21.33 -6.27 13.37
C GLY A 63 20.73 -5.44 12.25
N TYR A 64 19.41 -5.28 12.31
CA TYR A 64 18.62 -4.51 11.36
C TYR A 64 18.67 -3.01 11.62
N GLU A 65 18.70 -2.25 10.52
CA GLU A 65 18.60 -0.80 10.48
C GLU A 65 17.63 -0.42 9.35
N LEU A 66 17.05 0.78 9.40
CA LEU A 66 16.30 1.30 8.25
C LEU A 66 17.24 1.55 7.08
N THR A 67 16.76 1.34 5.85
CA THR A 67 17.49 1.71 4.63
C THR A 67 17.51 3.24 4.45
N GLU A 68 18.44 3.76 3.65
CA GLU A 68 18.51 5.21 3.36
C GLU A 68 17.19 5.70 2.76
N THR A 69 16.64 4.98 1.78
CA THR A 69 15.33 5.27 1.18
C THR A 69 14.21 5.31 2.22
N ALA A 70 14.14 4.34 3.14
CA ALA A 70 13.11 4.33 4.17
C ALA A 70 13.19 5.49 5.17
N VAL A 71 14.38 6.07 5.35
CA VAL A 71 14.62 7.22 6.24
C VAL A 71 14.24 8.55 5.56
N GLU A 72 14.24 8.62 4.23
CA GLU A 72 13.85 9.82 3.47
C GLU A 72 12.37 10.18 3.66
N PHE A 73 11.53 9.18 3.92
CA PHE A 73 10.10 9.36 4.16
C PHE A 73 9.81 9.70 5.63
N GLY A 74 9.20 10.88 5.86
CA GLY A 74 8.66 11.25 7.18
C GLY A 74 7.41 10.46 7.58
N ASP A 75 6.75 9.79 6.63
CA ASP A 75 5.56 8.96 6.83
C ASP A 75 5.85 7.50 6.49
N ALA A 76 5.70 6.61 7.47
CA ALA A 76 5.93 5.18 7.29
C ALA A 76 4.99 4.53 6.27
N HIS A 77 3.76 5.02 6.09
CA HIS A 77 2.82 4.47 5.10
C HIS A 77 3.31 4.75 3.69
N LEU A 78 3.76 6.00 3.44
CA LEU A 78 4.30 6.39 2.13
C LEU A 78 5.60 5.63 1.83
N SER A 79 6.47 5.49 2.83
CA SER A 79 7.70 4.69 2.72
C SER A 79 7.42 3.24 2.31
N LEU A 80 6.38 2.62 2.90
CA LEU A 80 6.00 1.24 2.60
C LEU A 80 5.39 1.11 1.21
N LEU A 81 4.50 2.02 0.81
CA LEU A 81 3.94 2.04 -0.54
C LEU A 81 5.03 2.21 -1.59
N HIS A 82 5.97 3.12 -1.36
CA HIS A 82 7.12 3.31 -2.25
C HIS A 82 8.00 2.07 -2.32
N GLY A 83 8.25 1.42 -1.18
CA GLY A 83 8.99 0.15 -1.12
C GLY A 83 8.31 -0.97 -1.91
N ILE A 84 6.98 -1.11 -1.80
CA ILE A 84 6.20 -2.07 -2.59
C ILE A 84 6.29 -1.72 -4.07
N ARG A 85 6.09 -0.44 -4.42
CA ARG A 85 6.00 0.02 -5.81
C ARG A 85 7.31 -0.14 -6.58
N THR A 86 8.44 0.03 -5.88
CA THR A 86 9.79 -0.02 -6.46
C THR A 86 10.45 -1.39 -6.36
N ALA A 87 9.81 -2.38 -5.72
CA ALA A 87 10.33 -3.74 -5.61
C ALA A 87 10.43 -4.41 -6.99
N ASP A 88 11.54 -5.11 -7.23
CA ASP A 88 11.79 -5.88 -8.44
C ASP A 88 11.93 -7.38 -8.13
N GLY A 89 12.07 -8.21 -9.17
CA GLY A 89 12.36 -9.63 -8.98
C GLY A 89 11.19 -10.46 -8.45
N GLU A 90 11.41 -11.24 -7.39
CA GLU A 90 10.36 -12.03 -6.74
C GLU A 90 9.59 -11.18 -5.71
N GLU A 91 10.21 -10.11 -5.23
CA GLU A 91 9.72 -9.16 -4.25
C GLU A 91 8.66 -8.21 -4.84
N SER A 92 8.61 -8.06 -6.17
CA SER A 92 7.55 -7.32 -6.89
C SER A 92 6.15 -7.94 -6.75
N ALA A 93 6.06 -9.17 -6.24
CA ALA A 93 4.82 -9.93 -6.13
C ALA A 93 3.69 -9.15 -5.45
N TYR A 94 3.99 -8.31 -4.44
CA TYR A 94 2.96 -7.47 -3.81
C TYR A 94 2.41 -6.40 -4.75
N ASN A 95 3.29 -5.76 -5.54
CA ASN A 95 2.92 -4.77 -6.55
C ASN A 95 2.13 -5.40 -7.70
N ASP A 96 2.51 -6.60 -8.13
CA ASP A 96 1.82 -7.28 -9.24
C ASP A 96 0.35 -7.58 -8.92
N VAL A 97 0.02 -7.90 -7.66
CA VAL A 97 -1.38 -8.05 -7.24
C VAL A 97 -2.12 -6.71 -7.29
N LEU A 98 -1.46 -5.61 -6.91
CA LEU A 98 -2.05 -4.27 -6.96
C LEU A 98 -2.33 -3.86 -8.42
N GLU A 99 -1.38 -4.08 -9.32
CA GLU A 99 -1.53 -3.81 -10.76
C GLU A 99 -2.65 -4.67 -11.35
N CYS A 100 -2.67 -5.97 -11.04
CA CYS A 100 -3.72 -6.87 -11.47
C CYS A 100 -5.10 -6.38 -11.03
N LEU A 101 -5.27 -5.97 -9.78
CA LEU A 101 -6.55 -5.46 -9.27
C LEU A 101 -6.92 -4.07 -9.82
N ALA A 102 -5.93 -3.23 -10.14
CA ALA A 102 -6.16 -1.90 -10.74
C ALA A 102 -6.77 -1.99 -12.15
N GLU A 103 -6.44 -3.05 -12.90
CA GLU A 103 -7.00 -3.33 -14.23
C GLU A 103 -8.43 -3.89 -14.19
N GLN A 104 -8.89 -4.37 -13.03
CA GLN A 104 -10.17 -5.06 -12.91
C GLN A 104 -11.35 -4.10 -12.73
N SER A 105 -12.46 -4.41 -13.39
CA SER A 105 -13.72 -3.64 -13.27
C SER A 105 -14.41 -3.80 -11.90
N ALA A 106 -14.33 -5.00 -11.32
CA ALA A 106 -14.83 -5.33 -9.99
C ALA A 106 -13.64 -5.52 -9.06
N VAL A 107 -13.30 -4.46 -8.33
CA VAL A 107 -12.05 -4.33 -7.55
C VAL A 107 -12.10 -5.10 -6.22
N LEU A 108 -12.52 -6.37 -6.27
CA LEU A 108 -12.81 -7.21 -5.11
C LEU A 108 -11.58 -8.03 -4.72
N ALA A 109 -11.04 -7.78 -3.52
CA ALA A 109 -9.84 -8.44 -3.02
C ALA A 109 -10.12 -9.85 -2.45
N ASP A 110 -11.39 -10.20 -2.22
CA ASP A 110 -11.82 -11.46 -1.60
C ASP A 110 -12.06 -12.61 -2.58
N ARG A 111 -11.99 -12.35 -3.90
CA ARG A 111 -12.09 -13.37 -4.97
C ARG A 111 -10.83 -14.22 -5.12
N SER A 112 -10.34 -14.73 -3.99
CA SER A 112 -9.07 -15.45 -3.87
C SER A 112 -8.82 -16.53 -4.93
N GLY A 113 -9.84 -17.29 -5.37
CA GLY A 113 -9.69 -18.29 -6.43
C GLY A 113 -9.36 -17.68 -7.80
N GLU A 114 -10.17 -16.72 -8.26
CA GLU A 114 -9.94 -16.03 -9.54
C GLU A 114 -8.61 -15.26 -9.52
N LEU A 115 -8.30 -14.60 -8.40
CA LEU A 115 -7.05 -13.87 -8.24
C LEU A 115 -5.81 -14.79 -8.19
N ILE A 116 -5.89 -15.98 -7.58
CA ILE A 116 -4.77 -16.96 -7.63
C ILE A 116 -4.50 -17.37 -9.07
N ASP A 117 -5.54 -17.67 -9.84
CA ASP A 117 -5.39 -18.13 -11.22
C ASP A 117 -4.77 -17.02 -12.08
N GLU A 118 -5.29 -15.79 -12.00
CA GLU A 118 -4.73 -14.62 -12.70
C GLU A 118 -3.26 -14.36 -12.33
N MET A 119 -2.96 -14.40 -11.03
CA MET A 119 -1.61 -14.16 -10.53
C MET A 119 -0.63 -15.29 -10.86
N SER A 120 -1.11 -16.53 -10.99
CA SER A 120 -0.29 -17.68 -11.40
C SER A 120 0.19 -17.55 -12.84
N ASP A 121 -0.57 -16.85 -13.69
CA ASP A 121 -0.18 -16.54 -15.07
C ASP A 121 0.75 -15.32 -15.14
N ARG A 122 0.54 -14.30 -14.30
CA ARG A 122 1.36 -13.08 -14.24
C ARG A 122 2.72 -13.30 -13.58
N VAL A 123 2.74 -13.95 -12.42
CA VAL A 123 3.94 -14.15 -11.58
C VAL A 123 4.08 -15.63 -11.20
N PRO A 124 4.42 -16.52 -12.15
CA PRO A 124 4.45 -17.96 -11.90
C PRO A 124 5.47 -18.39 -10.83
N SER A 125 6.60 -17.68 -10.73
CA SER A 125 7.65 -17.96 -9.74
C SER A 125 7.18 -17.74 -8.30
N ALA A 126 6.25 -16.82 -8.07
CA ALA A 126 5.70 -16.55 -6.75
C ALA A 126 4.86 -17.71 -6.20
N ASN A 127 4.45 -18.70 -7.02
CA ASN A 127 3.68 -19.87 -6.60
C ASN A 127 2.47 -19.47 -5.71
N TRP A 128 1.63 -18.58 -6.25
CA TRP A 128 0.48 -18.03 -5.55
C TRP A 128 -0.47 -19.12 -5.06
N ASN A 129 -0.99 -18.91 -3.86
CA ASN A 129 -1.96 -19.78 -3.23
C ASN A 129 -2.76 -18.97 -2.21
N GLU A 130 -3.81 -19.59 -1.66
CA GLU A 130 -4.73 -18.94 -0.73
C GLU A 130 -4.02 -18.36 0.51
N GLN A 131 -2.99 -19.04 1.02
CA GLN A 131 -2.25 -18.54 2.18
C GLN A 131 -1.46 -17.27 1.84
N LYS A 132 -0.79 -17.23 0.68
CA LYS A 132 -0.05 -16.04 0.22
C LYS A 132 -0.96 -14.86 -0.06
N LEU A 133 -2.10 -15.06 -0.71
CA LEU A 133 -3.06 -13.99 -0.93
C LEU A 133 -3.69 -13.47 0.36
N ARG A 134 -4.01 -14.34 1.32
CA ARG A 134 -4.51 -13.92 2.63
C ARG A 134 -3.46 -13.10 3.39
N TYR A 135 -2.19 -13.47 3.28
CA TYR A 135 -1.09 -12.71 3.85
C TYR A 135 -0.98 -11.33 3.20
N TRP A 136 -0.93 -11.29 1.86
CA TRP A 136 -0.94 -10.04 1.08
C TRP A 136 -2.12 -9.14 1.50
N ALA A 137 -3.34 -9.68 1.54
CA ALA A 137 -4.54 -8.91 1.87
C ALA A 137 -4.46 -8.29 3.26
N ARG A 138 -3.95 -9.04 4.26
CA ARG A 138 -3.75 -8.54 5.63
C ARG A 138 -2.72 -7.41 5.67
N VAL A 139 -1.60 -7.53 4.95
CA VAL A 139 -0.57 -6.48 4.91
C VAL A 139 -1.11 -5.23 4.22
N MET A 140 -1.82 -5.38 3.11
CA MET A 140 -2.45 -4.27 2.41
C MET A 140 -3.54 -3.60 3.27
N GLU A 141 -4.31 -4.38 4.04
CA GLU A 141 -5.28 -3.84 5.00
C GLU A 141 -4.60 -3.03 6.10
N GLU A 142 -3.48 -3.55 6.65
CA GLU A 142 -2.69 -2.88 7.69
C GLU A 142 -2.14 -1.53 7.20
N ILE A 143 -1.64 -1.47 5.97
CA ILE A 143 -1.16 -0.22 5.34
C ILE A 143 -2.33 0.68 4.91
N GLY A 144 -3.56 0.15 4.87
CA GLY A 144 -4.76 0.89 4.53
C GLY A 144 -5.05 0.96 3.03
N VAL A 145 -4.47 0.06 2.23
CA VAL A 145 -4.63 -0.07 0.78
C VAL A 145 -5.94 -0.80 0.41
N THR A 146 -6.39 -1.70 1.28
CA THR A 146 -7.73 -2.30 1.17
C THR A 146 -8.67 -1.68 2.20
N LYS A 147 -9.97 -1.66 1.90
CA LYS A 147 -11.00 -1.19 2.82
C LYS A 147 -12.20 -2.13 2.82
N GLU A 148 -12.74 -2.39 4.02
CA GLU A 148 -14.02 -3.06 4.17
C GLU A 148 -15.15 -2.17 3.65
N VAL A 149 -16.05 -2.73 2.85
CA VAL A 149 -17.25 -2.03 2.39
C VAL A 149 -18.45 -2.60 3.13
N TYR A 150 -19.02 -1.79 4.01
CA TYR A 150 -20.22 -2.17 4.76
C TYR A 150 -21.48 -1.86 3.93
N ASP A 151 -21.83 -2.75 3.02
CA ASP A 151 -23.18 -2.83 2.46
C ASP A 151 -23.51 -4.29 2.10
N ASP A 152 -24.34 -4.93 2.93
CA ASP A 152 -24.88 -6.31 2.93
C ASP A 152 -23.96 -7.54 2.66
N GLU A 153 -22.69 -7.35 2.30
CA GLU A 153 -21.72 -8.44 2.05
C GLU A 153 -20.41 -8.18 2.82
N MET A 154 -19.81 -9.24 3.37
CA MET A 154 -18.50 -9.22 4.05
C MET A 154 -17.38 -9.06 3.01
N THR A 155 -17.40 -7.97 2.24
CA THR A 155 -16.58 -7.80 1.05
C THR A 155 -15.47 -6.79 1.29
N THR A 156 -14.25 -7.20 0.97
CA THR A 156 -13.06 -6.33 0.99
C THR A 156 -12.80 -5.82 -0.40
N MET A 157 -12.76 -4.50 -0.58
CA MET A 157 -12.36 -3.90 -1.85
C MET A 157 -10.90 -3.46 -1.79
N PHE A 158 -10.22 -3.61 -2.93
CA PHE A 158 -9.00 -2.84 -3.18
C PHE A 158 -9.39 -1.37 -3.35
N GLY A 159 -8.69 -0.51 -2.63
CA GLY A 159 -8.87 0.92 -2.67
C GLY A 159 -8.44 1.56 -1.36
N PRO A 160 -7.54 2.56 -1.41
CA PRO A 160 -6.97 3.14 -0.21
C PRO A 160 -8.07 3.72 0.67
N ASN A 161 -7.94 3.51 1.97
CA ASN A 161 -8.80 4.17 2.93
C ASN A 161 -8.57 5.70 2.87
N ARG A 162 -9.52 6.46 3.40
CA ARG A 162 -9.49 7.93 3.39
C ARG A 162 -8.18 8.52 3.92
N SER A 163 -7.64 7.95 5.00
CA SER A 163 -6.40 8.42 5.64
C SER A 163 -5.19 8.21 4.72
N LEU A 164 -5.05 7.03 4.13
CA LEU A 164 -3.96 6.71 3.22
C LEU A 164 -4.04 7.55 1.93
N ALA A 165 -5.23 7.65 1.34
CA ALA A 165 -5.44 8.43 0.12
C ALA A 165 -5.05 9.91 0.32
N LEU A 166 -5.41 10.50 1.47
CA LEU A 166 -5.02 11.87 1.78
C LEU A 166 -3.52 12.04 2.04
N ARG A 167 -2.87 11.07 2.69
CA ARG A 167 -1.40 11.10 2.86
C ARG A 167 -0.69 11.12 1.51
N VAL A 168 -1.08 10.21 0.60
CA VAL A 168 -0.52 10.13 -0.75
C VAL A 168 -0.78 11.41 -1.53
N LEU A 169 -2.01 11.91 -1.53
CA LEU A 169 -2.37 13.14 -2.24
C LEU A 169 -1.64 14.37 -1.70
N VAL A 170 -1.51 14.50 -0.37
CA VAL A 170 -0.78 15.62 0.26
C VAL A 170 0.68 15.61 -0.14
N ASP A 171 1.30 14.43 -0.20
CA ASP A 171 2.70 14.28 -0.59
C ASP A 171 2.94 14.74 -2.03
N VAL A 172 2.20 14.18 -2.99
CA VAL A 172 2.38 14.51 -4.43
C VAL A 172 1.90 15.91 -4.83
N THR A 173 0.98 16.51 -4.08
CA THR A 173 0.48 17.87 -4.34
C THR A 173 1.23 18.95 -3.57
N GLU A 174 2.04 18.57 -2.58
CA GLU A 174 2.66 19.47 -1.61
C GLU A 174 1.68 20.47 -0.96
N ASN A 175 0.43 20.05 -0.70
CA ASN A 175 -0.66 20.90 -0.19
C ASN A 175 -1.00 22.12 -1.07
N LYS A 176 -0.85 22.00 -2.39
CA LYS A 176 -1.20 23.07 -3.35
C LYS A 176 -2.16 22.54 -4.40
N THR A 177 -2.81 23.46 -5.11
CA THR A 177 -3.47 23.10 -6.37
C THR A 177 -2.43 22.59 -7.35
N ALA A 178 -2.60 21.36 -7.85
CA ALA A 178 -1.67 20.71 -8.76
C ALA A 178 -2.37 20.20 -10.03
N PRO A 179 -1.65 20.06 -11.16
CA PRO A 179 -2.20 19.44 -12.36
C PRO A 179 -2.58 17.98 -12.07
N LEU A 180 -3.84 17.60 -12.31
CA LEU A 180 -4.35 16.28 -11.96
C LEU A 180 -3.62 15.15 -12.69
N ALA A 181 -3.31 15.33 -13.97
CA ALA A 181 -2.55 14.33 -14.74
C ALA A 181 -1.17 14.05 -14.13
N THR A 182 -0.44 15.10 -13.71
CA THR A 182 0.87 14.95 -13.07
C THR A 182 0.75 14.27 -11.71
N VAL A 183 -0.27 14.64 -10.93
CA VAL A 183 -0.55 14.00 -9.64
C VAL A 183 -0.80 12.50 -9.82
N LEU A 184 -1.63 12.10 -10.78
CA LEU A 184 -1.91 10.69 -11.06
C LEU A 184 -0.66 9.93 -11.51
N THR A 185 0.15 10.51 -12.38
CA THR A 185 1.43 9.90 -12.80
C THR A 185 2.37 9.70 -11.61
N ASN A 186 2.55 10.70 -10.75
CA ASN A 186 3.41 10.56 -9.57
C ASN A 186 2.88 9.49 -8.60
N ILE A 187 1.56 9.42 -8.39
CA ILE A 187 0.97 8.36 -7.56
C ILE A 187 1.21 6.99 -8.18
N ASP A 188 1.03 6.88 -9.50
CA ASP A 188 1.22 5.64 -10.26
C ASP A 188 2.66 5.16 -10.23
N GLU A 189 3.63 6.07 -10.30
CA GLU A 189 5.06 5.75 -10.30
C GLU A 189 5.58 5.46 -8.90
N ASP A 190 5.12 6.18 -7.87
CA ASP A 190 5.75 6.15 -6.55
C ASP A 190 4.96 5.39 -5.48
N TYR A 191 3.66 5.15 -5.64
CA TYR A 191 2.82 4.70 -4.51
C TYR A 191 1.82 3.58 -4.83
N LEU A 192 0.92 3.78 -5.79
CA LEU A 192 -0.19 2.87 -6.07
C LEU A 192 -0.51 2.91 -7.57
N PRO A 193 -0.79 1.76 -8.20
CA PRO A 193 -1.14 1.73 -9.63
C PRO A 193 -2.51 2.35 -9.86
N VAL A 194 -2.56 3.64 -10.20
CA VAL A 194 -3.80 4.42 -10.36
C VAL A 194 -4.13 4.69 -11.82
N ILE A 195 -3.26 4.30 -12.74
CA ILE A 195 -3.47 4.36 -14.18
C ILE A 195 -3.68 2.93 -14.67
N GLY A 196 -4.89 2.66 -15.17
CA GLY A 196 -5.24 1.38 -15.77
C GLY A 196 -4.90 1.29 -17.25
N ASP A 197 -5.41 0.23 -17.88
CA ASP A 197 -5.26 0.01 -19.32
C ASP A 197 -5.75 1.23 -20.13
N GLY A 198 -4.97 1.61 -21.15
CA GLY A 198 -5.32 2.72 -22.05
C GLY A 198 -5.09 4.12 -21.47
N MET A 199 -4.38 4.24 -20.35
CA MET A 199 -4.13 5.50 -19.63
C MET A 199 -5.38 6.15 -19.00
N GLU A 200 -6.38 5.33 -18.67
CA GLU A 200 -7.55 5.74 -17.89
C GLU A 200 -7.29 5.61 -16.39
N ILE A 201 -8.05 6.31 -15.55
CA ILE A 201 -7.91 6.17 -14.09
C ILE A 201 -8.44 4.79 -13.67
N ALA A 202 -7.68 4.08 -12.85
CA ALA A 202 -8.10 2.80 -12.30
C ALA A 202 -9.43 2.95 -11.51
N PRO A 203 -10.42 2.07 -11.69
CA PRO A 203 -11.76 2.26 -11.12
C PRO A 203 -11.80 2.45 -9.60
N TYR A 204 -10.87 1.82 -8.86
CA TYR A 204 -10.80 1.97 -7.40
C TYR A 204 -10.38 3.37 -6.99
N PHE A 205 -9.48 3.99 -7.75
CA PHE A 205 -8.93 5.30 -7.43
C PHE A 205 -9.89 6.40 -7.89
N GLU A 206 -10.57 6.21 -9.02
CA GLU A 206 -11.68 7.06 -9.45
C GLU A 206 -12.75 7.16 -8.35
N ARG A 207 -13.23 6.02 -7.85
CA ARG A 207 -14.18 5.95 -6.71
C ARG A 207 -13.64 6.64 -5.47
N THR A 208 -12.34 6.52 -5.22
CA THR A 208 -11.69 7.17 -4.06
C THR A 208 -11.72 8.69 -4.21
N LEU A 209 -11.34 9.22 -5.38
CA LEU A 209 -11.37 10.66 -5.66
C LEU A 209 -12.78 11.22 -5.55
N LEU A 210 -13.78 10.53 -6.10
CA LEU A 210 -15.19 10.92 -5.99
C LEU A 210 -15.66 10.95 -4.53
N SER A 211 -15.34 9.91 -3.75
CA SER A 211 -15.70 9.85 -2.32
C SER A 211 -15.02 10.96 -1.49
N LEU A 212 -13.76 11.27 -1.78
CA LEU A 212 -13.04 12.38 -1.13
C LEU A 212 -13.65 13.74 -1.54
N GLN A 213 -14.08 13.90 -2.79
CA GLN A 213 -14.76 15.11 -3.26
C GLN A 213 -16.11 15.30 -2.57
N GLU A 214 -16.92 14.24 -2.47
CA GLU A 214 -18.20 14.27 -1.74
C GLU A 214 -18.01 14.64 -0.26
N SER A 215 -16.89 14.21 0.33
CA SER A 215 -16.51 14.50 1.71
C SER A 215 -15.87 15.88 1.89
N ASN A 216 -15.69 16.66 0.82
CA ASN A 216 -14.96 17.94 0.78
C ASN A 216 -13.48 17.86 1.19
N ASP A 217 -12.86 16.70 1.05
CA ASP A 217 -11.43 16.51 1.35
C ASP A 217 -10.54 16.91 0.20
N VAL A 218 -11.07 16.85 -1.03
CA VAL A 218 -10.40 17.29 -2.24
C VAL A 218 -11.36 18.11 -3.09
N GLN A 219 -10.80 18.99 -3.90
CA GLN A 219 -11.55 19.68 -4.95
C GLN A 219 -10.94 19.37 -6.31
N LEU A 220 -11.72 18.69 -7.16
CA LEU A 220 -11.42 18.57 -8.57
C LEU A 220 -11.96 19.80 -9.31
N ARG A 221 -11.15 20.39 -10.18
CA ARG A 221 -11.51 21.62 -10.91
C ARG A 221 -11.10 21.53 -12.37
N THR A 222 -11.84 22.22 -13.23
CA THR A 222 -11.43 22.49 -14.61
C THR A 222 -10.84 23.89 -14.68
N VAL A 223 -9.54 23.99 -14.89
CA VAL A 223 -8.80 25.25 -15.01
C VAL A 223 -8.11 25.25 -16.38
N SER A 224 -8.41 26.25 -17.20
CA SER A 224 -8.04 26.30 -18.62
C SER A 224 -6.53 26.29 -18.89
N ASP A 225 -5.74 26.76 -17.94
CA ASP A 225 -4.29 26.95 -18.09
C ASP A 225 -3.45 25.98 -17.25
N ILE A 226 -4.06 24.97 -16.62
CA ILE A 226 -3.35 23.97 -15.80
C ILE A 226 -3.43 22.60 -16.47
N GLY A 227 -2.34 22.19 -17.13
CA GLY A 227 -2.14 20.83 -17.63
C GLY A 227 -3.23 20.28 -18.55
N GLN A 228 -3.24 18.95 -18.68
CA GLN A 228 -4.21 18.18 -19.44
C GLN A 228 -5.45 17.88 -18.58
N SER A 229 -6.63 17.81 -19.23
CA SER A 229 -7.85 17.29 -18.60
C SER A 229 -7.83 15.77 -18.54
N VAL A 230 -8.25 15.23 -17.40
CA VAL A 230 -8.50 13.81 -17.15
C VAL A 230 -10.00 13.62 -16.95
N ASP A 231 -10.56 12.57 -17.55
CA ASP A 231 -11.98 12.24 -17.42
C ASP A 231 -12.22 11.45 -16.13
N ILE A 232 -13.17 11.89 -15.32
CA ILE A 232 -13.65 11.23 -14.11
C ILE A 232 -15.17 11.26 -14.17
N ASP A 233 -15.81 10.09 -14.26
CA ASP A 233 -17.26 9.93 -14.40
C ASP A 233 -17.86 10.82 -15.51
N GLY A 234 -17.20 10.87 -16.67
CA GLY A 234 -17.63 11.68 -17.83
C GLY A 234 -17.43 13.19 -17.69
N THR A 235 -16.75 13.63 -16.64
CA THR A 235 -16.39 15.04 -16.41
C THR A 235 -14.88 15.25 -16.51
N GLY A 236 -14.47 16.19 -17.36
CA GLY A 236 -13.07 16.56 -17.52
C GLY A 236 -12.55 17.51 -16.44
N TYR A 237 -11.67 17.02 -15.58
CA TYR A 237 -10.96 17.81 -14.56
C TYR A 237 -9.48 17.97 -14.93
N SER A 238 -8.90 19.13 -14.67
CA SER A 238 -7.49 19.40 -14.97
C SER A 238 -6.65 19.70 -13.73
N ALA A 239 -7.28 19.97 -12.59
CA ALA A 239 -6.62 20.30 -11.34
C ALA A 239 -7.24 19.54 -10.16
N ILE A 240 -6.41 19.31 -9.15
CA ILE A 240 -6.81 18.81 -7.83
C ILE A 240 -6.20 19.70 -6.74
N GLU A 241 -6.95 19.90 -5.66
CA GLU A 241 -6.49 20.57 -4.44
C GLU A 241 -6.93 19.73 -3.24
N VAL A 242 -5.99 19.41 -2.35
CA VAL A 242 -6.31 18.75 -1.06
C VAL A 242 -6.73 19.82 -0.07
N MET A 243 -7.90 19.65 0.54
CA MET A 243 -8.44 20.59 1.50
C MET A 243 -7.83 20.34 2.88
N SER A 244 -7.27 21.39 3.49
CA SER A 244 -6.87 21.34 4.90
C SER A 244 -8.14 21.32 5.76
N ASN A 245 -8.52 20.14 6.25
CA ASN A 245 -9.54 20.04 7.28
C ASN A 245 -8.89 20.42 8.62
N GLU A 246 -9.21 21.60 9.14
CA GLU A 246 -8.94 21.98 10.54
C GLU A 246 -9.75 21.13 11.53
#